data_AF-A0A832N948-F1
#
_entry.id   AF-A0A832N948-F1
#
_cell.length_a   1.000
_cell.length_b   1.000
_cell.length_c   1.000
_cell.angle_alpha   90.00
_cell.angle_beta   90.00
_cell.angle_gamma   90.00
#
_symmetry.space_group_name_H-M   'P 1'
#
loop_
_entity.id
_entity.type
_entity.pdbx_description
1 polymer ?
#
loop_
_entity_poly.entity_id
_entity_poly.type
_entity_poly.pdbx_seq_one_letter_code
_entity_poly.pdbx_strand_id
1 'polypeptide(L)'
;MRLRFLGANRQVTGSRYLLEAGGLRLLVDCGLFQERPFLGRNWEPFPVAPSSLDAVLLTHAHLDHCGLLPKLVQEGFRGPILATAASTDLGRIVLLDAAHLQEEDAAFKRKRHRREGRRGPYPEVPLYTVEDAEEVLPLFRRVSYGEPLRLNERVEVRFFDAGHIIGSAMLEVMVREKGVPWRLVFSGDIGQWGKPLLRDPSVFSQADVVVMESTYGDRNHEDPGQAEDLLAQVILETVER
;
A
#
# COMPACT_ATOMS: atom_id res chain seq x y z
N MET A 1 -21.99 -4.81 6.93
CA MET A 1 -20.62 -4.28 7.06
C MET A 1 -19.74 -5.19 7.92
N ARG A 2 -18.56 -5.57 7.40
CA ARG A 2 -17.52 -6.32 8.10
C ARG A 2 -16.14 -5.81 7.66
N LEU A 3 -15.24 -5.55 8.60
CA LEU A 3 -13.86 -5.17 8.35
C LEU A 3 -12.92 -6.30 8.83
N ARG A 4 -11.97 -6.70 7.99
CA ARG A 4 -10.95 -7.71 8.30
C ARG A 4 -9.54 -7.14 8.09
N PHE A 5 -8.67 -7.37 9.06
CA PHE A 5 -7.25 -6.98 9.01
C PHE A 5 -6.45 -8.18 8.50
N LEU A 6 -5.87 -8.07 7.31
CA LEU A 6 -5.19 -9.18 6.62
C LEU A 6 -3.66 -9.01 6.57
N GLY A 7 -3.15 -7.90 7.09
CA GLY A 7 -1.75 -7.51 7.16
C GLY A 7 -1.59 -6.17 7.88
N ALA A 8 -0.34 -5.69 8.06
CA ALA A 8 -0.01 -4.49 8.83
C ALA A 8 -0.71 -4.38 10.20
N ASN A 9 -0.82 -5.51 10.92
CA ASN A 9 -1.44 -5.59 12.23
C ASN A 9 -0.43 -6.13 13.27
N ARG A 10 0.09 -5.24 14.12
CA ARG A 10 1.24 -5.50 15.02
C ARG A 10 2.56 -5.72 14.27
N GLN A 11 2.69 -5.07 13.12
CA GLN A 11 3.84 -5.05 12.22
C GLN A 11 3.65 -3.88 11.24
N VAL A 12 4.71 -3.46 10.55
CA VAL A 12 4.67 -2.29 9.66
C VAL A 12 4.21 -2.69 8.26
N THR A 13 4.82 -3.72 7.68
CA THR A 13 4.69 -3.98 6.24
C THR A 13 3.54 -4.93 5.89
N GLY A 14 3.19 -4.96 4.59
CA GLY A 14 2.13 -5.82 4.06
C GLY A 14 0.73 -5.28 4.34
N SER A 15 0.52 -3.97 4.19
CA SER A 15 -0.77 -3.32 4.40
C SER A 15 -1.85 -3.95 3.51
N ARG A 16 -2.93 -4.43 4.16
CA ARG A 16 -4.04 -5.09 3.49
C ARG A 16 -5.23 -5.22 4.42
N TYR A 17 -6.32 -4.53 4.08
CA TYR A 17 -7.58 -4.58 4.83
C TYR A 17 -8.72 -4.93 3.88
N LEU A 18 -9.66 -5.76 4.34
CA LEU A 18 -10.83 -6.12 3.54
C LEU A 18 -12.10 -5.56 4.18
N LEU A 19 -12.78 -4.70 3.43
CA LEU A 19 -14.07 -4.13 3.78
C LEU A 19 -15.17 -4.80 2.96
N GLU A 20 -16.09 -5.49 3.65
CA GLU A 20 -17.30 -6.06 3.07
C GLU A 20 -18.50 -5.22 3.49
N ALA A 21 -19.03 -4.41 2.57
CA ALA A 21 -20.02 -3.38 2.88
C ALA A 21 -20.89 -3.04 1.67
N GLY A 22 -22.19 -2.82 1.89
CA GLY A 22 -23.09 -2.36 0.83
C GLY A 22 -23.17 -3.30 -0.38
N GLY A 23 -22.90 -4.60 -0.19
CA GLY A 23 -22.85 -5.61 -1.25
C GLY A 23 -21.51 -5.71 -1.99
N LEU A 24 -20.50 -4.92 -1.62
CA LEU A 24 -19.16 -4.93 -2.21
C LEU A 24 -18.12 -5.56 -1.27
N ARG A 25 -17.05 -6.08 -1.86
CA ARG A 25 -15.80 -6.52 -1.24
C ARG A 25 -14.66 -5.64 -1.75
N LEU A 26 -14.24 -4.71 -0.92
CA LEU A 26 -13.20 -3.73 -1.24
C LEU A 26 -11.92 -4.09 -0.48
N LEU A 27 -10.82 -4.22 -1.20
CA LEU A 27 -9.50 -4.36 -0.59
C LEU A 27 -8.89 -2.96 -0.45
N VAL A 28 -8.52 -2.55 0.76
CA VAL A 28 -7.72 -1.35 1.00
C VAL A 28 -6.27 -1.79 1.11
N ASP A 29 -5.46 -1.30 0.17
CA ASP A 29 -4.06 -1.68 -0.06
C ASP A 29 -3.84 -3.18 -0.35
N CYS A 30 -2.71 -3.48 -0.99
CA CYS A 30 -2.24 -4.83 -1.29
C CYS A 30 -0.71 -4.87 -1.25
N GLY A 31 -0.18 -4.75 -0.03
CA GLY A 31 1.24 -4.58 0.24
C GLY A 31 2.08 -5.83 0.31
N LEU A 32 3.37 -5.69 -0.02
CA LEU A 32 4.40 -6.70 0.23
C LEU A 32 4.87 -6.69 1.69
N PHE A 33 5.01 -7.87 2.29
CA PHE A 33 5.71 -8.01 3.57
C PHE A 33 7.22 -7.91 3.33
N GLN A 34 7.91 -6.95 3.95
CA GLN A 34 9.36 -6.74 3.76
C GLN A 34 10.20 -7.14 4.99
N GLU A 35 9.57 -7.23 6.16
CA GLU A 35 10.23 -7.62 7.40
C GLU A 35 10.59 -9.12 7.39
N ARG A 36 11.84 -9.44 7.75
CA ARG A 36 12.38 -10.83 7.71
C ARG A 36 11.46 -11.89 8.35
N PRO A 37 10.84 -11.66 9.53
CA PRO A 37 9.95 -12.65 10.15
C PRO A 37 8.66 -12.92 9.36
N PHE A 38 8.25 -11.98 8.50
CA PHE A 38 6.97 -12.02 7.79
C PHE A 38 7.09 -12.27 6.28
N LEU A 39 8.31 -12.32 5.72
CA LEU A 39 8.54 -12.59 4.29
C LEU A 39 7.83 -13.84 3.78
N GLY A 40 7.68 -14.86 4.62
CA GLY A 40 6.99 -16.10 4.27
C GLY A 40 5.52 -15.89 3.87
N ARG A 41 4.87 -14.85 4.42
CA ARG A 41 3.47 -14.53 4.13
C ARG A 41 3.23 -14.06 2.70
N ASN A 42 4.27 -13.60 2.00
CA ASN A 42 4.15 -13.27 0.57
C ASN A 42 3.86 -14.51 -0.29
N TRP A 43 4.22 -15.72 0.19
CA TRP A 43 4.00 -16.99 -0.51
C TRP A 43 2.66 -17.65 -0.18
N GLU A 44 1.99 -17.18 0.87
CA GLU A 44 0.69 -17.70 1.27
C GLU A 44 -0.40 -17.27 0.27
N PRO A 45 -1.41 -18.11 0.01
CA PRO A 45 -2.56 -17.71 -0.80
C PRO A 45 -3.33 -16.58 -0.12
N PHE A 46 -4.03 -15.76 -0.91
CA PHE A 46 -4.89 -14.73 -0.30
C PHE A 46 -5.99 -15.39 0.54
N PRO A 47 -6.29 -14.87 1.75
CA PRO A 47 -7.33 -15.42 2.63
C PRO A 47 -8.75 -15.21 2.09
N VAL A 48 -8.89 -14.51 0.97
CA VAL A 48 -10.12 -14.34 0.19
C VAL A 48 -9.76 -14.51 -1.28
N ALA A 49 -10.63 -15.19 -2.03
CA ALA A 49 -10.47 -15.37 -3.45
C ALA A 49 -10.35 -14.00 -4.16
N PRO A 50 -9.23 -13.72 -4.85
CA PRO A 50 -9.01 -12.44 -5.54
C PRO A 50 -10.10 -12.11 -6.57
N SER A 51 -10.65 -13.13 -7.24
CA SER A 51 -11.78 -13.00 -8.16
C SER A 51 -13.10 -12.53 -7.53
N SER A 52 -13.20 -12.56 -6.20
CA SER A 52 -14.38 -12.10 -5.47
C SER A 52 -14.30 -10.65 -4.99
N LEU A 53 -13.19 -9.97 -5.24
CA LEU A 53 -13.00 -8.55 -4.89
C LEU A 53 -13.56 -7.67 -6.00
N ASP A 54 -14.35 -6.66 -5.62
CA ASP A 54 -14.96 -5.73 -6.57
C ASP A 54 -13.99 -4.62 -6.98
N ALA A 55 -13.13 -4.17 -6.07
CA ALA A 55 -12.11 -3.16 -6.34
C ALA A 55 -10.99 -3.19 -5.29
N VAL A 56 -9.85 -2.61 -5.65
CA VAL A 56 -8.80 -2.22 -4.71
C VAL A 56 -8.82 -0.70 -4.55
N LEU A 57 -8.78 -0.22 -3.32
CA LEU A 57 -8.55 1.18 -2.98
C LEU A 57 -7.10 1.30 -2.53
N LEU A 58 -6.25 1.95 -3.33
CA LEU A 58 -4.83 2.09 -3.03
C LEU A 58 -4.57 3.47 -2.43
N THR A 59 -4.05 3.48 -1.20
CA THR A 59 -3.73 4.73 -0.48
C THR A 59 -2.53 5.43 -1.12
N HIS A 60 -1.44 4.71 -1.37
CA HIS A 60 -0.23 5.25 -1.96
C HIS A 60 0.68 4.17 -2.56
N ALA A 61 1.72 4.61 -3.26
CA ALA A 61 2.57 3.75 -4.09
C ALA A 61 3.82 3.16 -3.39
N HIS A 62 3.84 3.05 -2.06
CA HIS A 62 4.91 2.29 -1.39
C HIS A 62 4.72 0.78 -1.58
N LEU A 63 5.82 0.04 -1.62
CA LEU A 63 5.83 -1.39 -1.92
C LEU A 63 5.07 -2.23 -0.87
N ASP A 64 5.07 -1.80 0.38
CA ASP A 64 4.28 -2.40 1.46
C ASP A 64 2.80 -1.97 1.46
N HIS A 65 2.35 -1.23 0.45
CA HIS A 65 0.93 -0.92 0.18
C HIS A 65 0.47 -1.37 -1.21
N CYS A 66 1.36 -1.49 -2.21
CA CYS A 66 0.99 -1.88 -3.58
C CYS A 66 1.70 -3.16 -4.08
N GLY A 67 2.76 -3.61 -3.41
CA GLY A 67 3.71 -4.57 -3.96
C GLY A 67 3.23 -6.01 -4.13
N LEU A 68 2.02 -6.36 -3.67
CA LEU A 68 1.38 -7.67 -3.95
C LEU A 68 0.29 -7.59 -5.03
N LEU A 69 0.05 -6.42 -5.64
CA LEU A 69 -0.91 -6.29 -6.74
C LEU A 69 -0.65 -7.26 -7.92
N PRO A 70 0.61 -7.50 -8.38
CA PRO A 70 0.86 -8.45 -9.45
C PRO A 70 0.42 -9.87 -9.08
N LYS A 71 0.76 -10.33 -7.87
CA LYS A 71 0.31 -11.63 -7.33
C LYS A 71 -1.23 -11.70 -7.23
N LEU A 72 -1.88 -10.60 -6.81
CA LEU A 72 -3.33 -10.52 -6.72
C LEU A 72 -4.00 -10.71 -8.10
N VAL A 73 -3.45 -10.09 -9.15
CA VAL A 73 -3.91 -10.23 -10.53
C VAL A 73 -3.65 -11.64 -11.07
N GLN A 74 -2.46 -12.19 -10.84
CA GLN A 74 -2.12 -13.56 -11.23
C GLN A 74 -3.08 -14.59 -10.61
N GLU A 75 -3.50 -14.39 -9.35
CA GLU A 75 -4.46 -15.25 -8.66
C GLU A 75 -5.95 -14.97 -8.99
N GLY A 76 -6.23 -14.08 -9.95
CA GLY A 76 -7.55 -13.96 -10.57
C GLY A 76 -8.32 -12.67 -10.30
N PHE A 77 -7.71 -11.66 -9.67
CA PHE A 77 -8.33 -10.34 -9.58
C PHE A 77 -8.40 -9.64 -10.95
N ARG A 78 -9.55 -9.04 -11.26
CA ARG A 78 -9.80 -8.34 -12.53
C ARG A 78 -10.52 -6.99 -12.34
N GLY A 79 -10.76 -6.58 -11.10
CA GLY A 79 -11.44 -5.32 -10.78
C GLY A 79 -10.54 -4.09 -10.97
N PRO A 80 -11.10 -2.88 -10.85
CA PRO A 80 -10.32 -1.65 -10.88
C PRO A 80 -9.46 -1.46 -9.62
N ILE A 81 -8.30 -0.84 -9.81
CA ILE A 81 -7.42 -0.34 -8.74
C ILE A 81 -7.56 1.18 -8.72
N LEU A 82 -8.27 1.69 -7.72
CA LEU A 82 -8.59 3.10 -7.56
C LEU A 82 -7.47 3.78 -6.77
N ALA A 83 -6.79 4.74 -7.41
CA ALA A 83 -5.66 5.45 -6.84
C ALA A 83 -5.59 6.87 -7.41
N THR A 84 -4.92 7.78 -6.72
CA THR A 84 -4.67 9.12 -7.27
C THR A 84 -3.82 9.03 -8.55
N ALA A 85 -3.83 10.10 -9.35
CA ALA A 85 -3.03 10.15 -10.57
C ALA A 85 -1.53 9.88 -10.31
N ALA A 86 -0.95 10.54 -9.31
CA ALA A 86 0.44 10.35 -8.94
C ALA A 86 0.72 8.95 -8.37
N SER A 87 -0.15 8.40 -7.53
CA SER A 87 0.03 7.01 -7.03
C SER A 87 -0.10 5.98 -8.14
N THR A 88 -0.89 6.24 -9.19
CA THR A 88 -0.94 5.38 -10.38
C THR A 88 0.38 5.39 -11.15
N ASP A 89 0.96 6.59 -11.36
CA ASP A 89 2.19 6.75 -12.12
C ASP A 89 3.41 6.22 -11.35
N LEU A 90 3.49 6.50 -10.05
CA LEU A 90 4.50 5.93 -9.16
C LEU A 90 4.33 4.42 -9.03
N GLY A 91 3.10 3.92 -8.89
CA GLY A 91 2.80 2.49 -8.80
C GLY A 91 3.32 1.71 -10.01
N ARG A 92 3.19 2.25 -11.23
CA ARG A 92 3.81 1.65 -12.43
C ARG A 92 5.31 1.47 -12.26
N ILE A 93 6.03 2.51 -11.82
CA ILE A 93 7.48 2.47 -11.68
C ILE A 93 7.88 1.46 -10.60
N VAL A 94 7.26 1.57 -9.41
CA VAL A 94 7.57 0.73 -8.25
C VAL A 94 7.31 -0.74 -8.53
N LEU A 95 6.21 -1.09 -9.19
CA LEU A 95 5.87 -2.48 -9.49
C LEU A 95 6.82 -3.11 -10.52
N LEU A 96 7.17 -2.37 -11.58
CA LEU A 96 8.07 -2.88 -12.62
C LEU A 96 9.49 -3.05 -12.08
N ASP A 97 9.99 -2.10 -11.29
CA ASP A 97 11.31 -2.18 -10.66
C ASP A 97 11.37 -3.33 -9.65
N ALA A 98 10.36 -3.46 -8.78
CA ALA A 98 10.28 -4.55 -7.81
C ALA A 98 10.21 -5.93 -8.48
N ALA A 99 9.51 -6.06 -9.61
CA ALA A 99 9.46 -7.29 -10.38
C ALA A 99 10.84 -7.65 -10.97
N HIS A 100 11.51 -6.68 -11.58
CA HIS A 100 12.84 -6.87 -12.15
C HIS A 100 13.86 -7.29 -11.08
N LEU A 101 13.88 -6.61 -9.93
CA LEU A 101 14.75 -6.98 -8.80
C LEU A 101 14.47 -8.40 -8.30
N GLN A 102 13.19 -8.80 -8.23
CA GLN A 102 12.83 -10.16 -7.81
C GLN A 102 13.30 -11.23 -8.80
N GLU A 103 13.26 -10.97 -10.11
CA GLU A 103 13.77 -11.87 -11.13
C GLU A 103 15.29 -12.05 -11.02
N GLU A 104 16.03 -10.95 -10.87
CA GLU A 104 17.48 -10.96 -10.66
C GLU A 104 17.85 -11.74 -9.39
N ASP A 105 17.17 -11.46 -8.28
CA ASP A 105 17.36 -12.13 -7.00
C ASP A 105 17.09 -13.62 -7.10
N ALA A 106 16.01 -14.02 -7.78
CA ALA A 106 15.68 -15.43 -8.01
C ALA A 106 16.76 -16.13 -8.85
N ALA A 107 17.24 -15.48 -9.92
CA ALA A 107 18.32 -16.01 -10.76
C ALA A 107 19.64 -16.17 -9.99
N PHE A 108 20.01 -15.16 -9.19
CA PHE A 108 21.20 -15.21 -8.36
C PHE A 108 21.11 -16.29 -7.28
N LYS A 109 19.96 -16.37 -6.59
CA LYS A 109 19.67 -17.39 -5.58
C LYS A 109 19.77 -18.80 -6.16
N ARG A 110 19.21 -19.02 -7.35
CA ARG A 110 19.29 -20.31 -8.07
C ARG A 110 20.71 -20.73 -8.38
N LYS A 111 21.53 -19.82 -8.91
CA LYS A 111 22.95 -20.09 -9.21
C LYS A 111 23.73 -20.42 -7.93
N ARG A 112 23.51 -19.65 -6.86
CA ARG A 112 24.15 -19.86 -5.56
C ARG A 112 23.78 -21.20 -4.94
N HIS A 113 22.50 -21.53 -4.87
CA HIS A 113 22.00 -22.77 -4.26
C HIS A 113 22.48 -24.01 -5.03
N ARG A 114 22.49 -23.93 -6.38
CA ARG A 114 23.10 -24.98 -7.23
C ARG A 114 24.58 -25.19 -6.92
N ARG A 115 25.35 -24.13 -6.70
CA ARG A 115 26.79 -24.21 -6.34
C ARG A 115 27.00 -24.77 -4.94
N GLU A 116 26.14 -24.42 -3.99
CA GLU A 116 26.24 -24.81 -2.58
C GLU A 116 25.57 -26.16 -2.26
N GLY A 117 24.85 -26.77 -3.21
CA GLY A 117 24.05 -27.98 -2.96
C GLY A 117 22.91 -27.74 -1.95
N ARG A 118 22.48 -26.49 -1.77
CA ARG A 118 21.47 -26.08 -0.79
C ARG A 118 20.09 -25.98 -1.44
N ARG A 119 19.03 -26.14 -0.65
CA ARG A 119 17.66 -25.76 -1.01
C ARG A 119 17.07 -24.87 0.08
N GLY A 120 16.37 -23.83 -0.33
CA GLY A 120 15.62 -22.94 0.58
C GLY A 120 14.21 -23.47 0.91
N PRO A 121 13.51 -22.82 1.85
CA PRO A 121 12.13 -23.17 2.21
C PRO A 121 11.10 -22.83 1.10
N TYR A 122 11.44 -21.93 0.18
CA TYR A 122 10.60 -21.51 -0.95
C TYR A 122 11.33 -21.74 -2.27
N PRO A 123 10.60 -21.91 -3.39
CA PRO A 123 11.19 -22.06 -4.71
C PRO A 123 12.14 -20.90 -5.08
N GLU A 124 13.06 -21.16 -5.99
CA GLU A 124 14.05 -20.19 -6.50
C GLU A 124 13.49 -19.45 -7.73
N VAL A 125 12.27 -18.95 -7.58
CA VAL A 125 11.50 -18.17 -8.57
C VAL A 125 11.07 -16.85 -7.93
N PRO A 126 10.83 -15.79 -8.71
CA PRO A 126 10.26 -14.54 -8.18
C PRO A 126 8.81 -14.77 -7.73
N LEU A 127 8.25 -13.89 -6.89
CA LEU A 127 6.82 -13.96 -6.54
C LEU A 127 5.93 -13.63 -7.74
N TYR A 128 6.44 -12.76 -8.61
CA TYR A 128 5.83 -12.33 -9.86
C TYR A 128 6.93 -11.77 -10.78
N THR A 129 6.70 -11.82 -12.09
CA THR A 129 7.63 -11.33 -13.12
C THR A 129 7.32 -9.89 -13.55
N VAL A 130 8.17 -9.31 -14.40
CA VAL A 130 7.88 -8.00 -15.01
C VAL A 130 6.60 -8.05 -15.83
N GLU A 131 6.36 -9.14 -16.56
CA GLU A 131 5.12 -9.35 -17.32
C GLU A 131 3.90 -9.40 -16.39
N ASP A 132 3.99 -10.08 -15.24
CA ASP A 132 2.92 -10.09 -14.24
C ASP A 132 2.62 -8.68 -13.70
N ALA A 133 3.65 -7.83 -13.54
CA ALA A 133 3.49 -6.45 -13.10
C ALA A 133 2.85 -5.56 -14.19
N GLU A 134 3.16 -5.80 -15.46
CA GLU A 134 2.53 -5.12 -16.60
C GLU A 134 1.02 -5.37 -16.66
N GLU A 135 0.56 -6.58 -16.33
CA GLU A 135 -0.87 -6.93 -16.29
C GLU A 135 -1.67 -6.15 -15.23
N VAL A 136 -1.01 -5.56 -14.24
CA VAL A 136 -1.67 -4.68 -13.25
C VAL A 136 -2.02 -3.32 -13.86
N LEU A 137 -1.19 -2.82 -14.78
CA LEU A 137 -1.22 -1.43 -15.23
C LEU A 137 -2.57 -1.03 -15.88
N PRO A 138 -3.21 -1.87 -16.73
CA PRO A 138 -4.52 -1.57 -17.30
C PRO A 138 -5.67 -1.51 -16.28
N LEU A 139 -5.47 -2.04 -15.07
CA LEU A 139 -6.49 -2.06 -14.02
C LEU A 139 -6.53 -0.77 -13.20
N PHE A 140 -5.47 0.05 -13.25
CA PHE A 140 -5.47 1.34 -12.56
C PHE A 140 -6.54 2.29 -13.11
N ARG A 141 -7.21 2.96 -12.20
CA ARG A 141 -8.21 3.98 -12.46
C ARG A 141 -7.88 5.19 -11.58
N ARG A 142 -7.47 6.27 -12.26
CA ARG A 142 -7.09 7.53 -11.61
C ARG A 142 -8.33 8.18 -11.00
N VAL A 143 -8.19 8.66 -9.78
CA VAL A 143 -9.21 9.44 -9.05
C VAL A 143 -8.64 10.77 -8.59
N SER A 144 -9.51 11.77 -8.45
CA SER A 144 -9.15 13.09 -7.91
C SER A 144 -9.36 13.14 -6.40
N TYR A 145 -8.62 14.02 -5.73
CA TYR A 145 -8.89 14.33 -4.33
C TYR A 145 -10.23 15.05 -4.16
N GLY A 146 -10.93 14.76 -3.07
CA GLY A 146 -12.18 15.40 -2.66
C GLY A 146 -13.42 15.04 -3.49
N GLU A 147 -13.24 14.41 -4.65
CA GLU A 147 -14.35 14.04 -5.53
C GLU A 147 -15.03 12.74 -5.05
N PRO A 148 -16.36 12.73 -4.88
CA PRO A 148 -17.11 11.53 -4.53
C PRO A 148 -17.13 10.52 -5.67
N LEU A 149 -16.59 9.33 -5.42
CA LEU A 149 -16.68 8.18 -6.30
C LEU A 149 -17.74 7.21 -5.78
N ARG A 150 -18.90 7.16 -6.44
CA ARG A 150 -19.94 6.18 -6.13
C ARG A 150 -19.60 4.83 -6.75
N LEU A 151 -19.34 3.84 -5.91
CA LEU A 151 -19.11 2.46 -6.36
C LEU A 151 -20.44 1.74 -6.62
N ASN A 152 -21.47 2.03 -5.82
CA ASN A 152 -22.85 1.63 -6.05
C ASN A 152 -23.82 2.55 -5.27
N GLU A 153 -25.10 2.17 -5.17
CA GLU A 153 -26.12 2.94 -4.43
C GLU A 153 -25.87 3.07 -2.92
N ARG A 154 -24.99 2.22 -2.36
CA ARG A 154 -24.76 2.09 -0.91
C ARG A 154 -23.35 2.47 -0.49
N VAL A 155 -22.40 2.58 -1.42
CA VAL A 155 -20.98 2.82 -1.13
C VAL A 155 -20.44 3.95 -1.99
N GLU A 156 -19.92 4.98 -1.34
CA GLU A 156 -19.20 6.09 -1.94
C GLU A 156 -17.81 6.20 -1.27
N VAL A 157 -16.78 6.48 -2.07
CA VAL A 157 -15.41 6.65 -1.60
C VAL A 157 -14.90 8.03 -2.01
N ARG A 158 -14.15 8.69 -1.13
CA ARG A 158 -13.43 9.94 -1.41
C ARG A 158 -11.99 9.79 -0.98
N PHE A 159 -11.09 10.35 -1.78
CA PHE A 159 -9.66 10.36 -1.51
C PHE A 159 -9.29 11.74 -0.99
N PHE A 160 -8.53 11.81 0.09
CA PHE A 160 -8.05 13.05 0.70
C PHE A 160 -6.54 13.00 0.83
N ASP A 161 -5.87 14.14 0.70
CA ASP A 161 -4.40 14.18 0.72
C ASP A 161 -3.86 13.70 2.07
N ALA A 162 -3.00 12.69 2.07
CA ALA A 162 -2.38 12.15 3.30
C ALA A 162 -1.06 12.84 3.65
N GLY A 163 -0.51 13.69 2.76
CA GLY A 163 0.72 14.43 3.00
C GLY A 163 1.99 13.59 3.17
N HIS A 164 1.94 12.28 2.93
CA HIS A 164 3.05 11.34 3.19
C HIS A 164 4.05 11.27 2.03
N ILE A 165 3.55 10.95 0.85
CA ILE A 165 4.29 11.02 -0.42
C ILE A 165 3.41 11.68 -1.48
N ILE A 166 3.99 12.07 -2.61
CA ILE A 166 3.24 12.64 -3.74
C ILE A 166 2.16 11.65 -4.18
N GLY A 167 0.90 12.07 -4.11
CA GLY A 167 -0.25 11.23 -4.46
C GLY A 167 -0.79 10.35 -3.34
N SER A 168 -0.18 10.37 -2.15
CA SER A 168 -0.70 9.62 -1.00
C SER A 168 -2.09 10.10 -0.58
N ALA A 169 -2.93 9.15 -0.16
CA ALA A 169 -4.32 9.43 0.13
C ALA A 169 -4.85 8.69 1.37
N MET A 170 -5.58 9.44 2.19
CA MET A 170 -6.55 8.91 3.14
C MET A 170 -7.86 8.63 2.41
N LEU A 171 -8.55 7.57 2.80
CA LEU A 171 -9.80 7.14 2.18
C LEU A 171 -10.96 7.39 3.13
N GLU A 172 -11.93 8.20 2.73
CA GLU A 172 -13.24 8.25 3.38
C GLU A 172 -14.20 7.33 2.63
N VAL A 173 -14.74 6.32 3.33
CA VAL A 173 -15.71 5.38 2.78
C VAL A 173 -17.04 5.58 3.49
N MET A 174 -18.02 6.08 2.74
CA MET A 174 -19.40 6.24 3.19
C MET A 174 -20.22 5.02 2.79
N VAL A 175 -20.78 4.32 3.78
CA VAL A 175 -21.56 3.10 3.59
C VAL A 175 -22.98 3.30 4.12
N ARG A 176 -24.00 2.88 3.36
CA ARG A 176 -25.38 2.76 3.83
C ARG A 176 -25.74 1.29 4.01
N GLU A 177 -25.83 0.84 5.27
CA GLU A 177 -26.15 -0.55 5.61
C GLU A 177 -27.41 -0.60 6.46
N LYS A 178 -28.43 -1.35 6.02
CA LYS A 178 -29.74 -1.43 6.70
C LYS A 178 -30.36 -0.06 7.05
N GLY A 179 -30.13 0.95 6.19
CA GLY A 179 -30.62 2.33 6.40
C GLY A 179 -29.76 3.20 7.31
N VAL A 180 -28.70 2.66 7.91
CA VAL A 180 -27.78 3.41 8.79
C VAL A 180 -26.55 3.85 7.98
N PRO A 181 -26.20 5.15 7.95
CA PRO A 181 -24.96 5.61 7.36
C PRO A 181 -23.79 5.33 8.30
N TRP A 182 -22.67 4.87 7.73
CA TRP A 182 -21.39 4.68 8.39
C TRP A 182 -20.32 5.44 7.61
N ARG A 183 -19.44 6.13 8.31
CA ARG A 183 -18.25 6.77 7.77
C ARG A 183 -17.01 6.09 8.32
N LEU A 184 -16.23 5.49 7.43
CA LEU A 184 -14.95 4.86 7.75
C LEU A 184 -13.84 5.71 7.15
N VAL A 185 -12.77 5.92 7.90
CA VAL A 185 -11.55 6.56 7.42
C VAL A 185 -10.40 5.55 7.49
N PHE A 186 -9.71 5.35 6.37
CA PHE A 186 -8.43 4.64 6.33
C PHE A 186 -7.34 5.68 6.09
N SER A 187 -6.36 5.77 6.97
CA SER A 187 -5.34 6.80 6.82
C SER A 187 -4.32 6.50 5.71
N GLY A 188 -4.04 5.22 5.47
CA GLY A 188 -2.75 4.86 4.89
C GLY A 188 -1.63 5.35 5.82
N ASP A 189 -0.51 5.76 5.24
CA ASP A 189 0.54 6.45 5.98
C ASP A 189 0.27 7.95 6.02
N ILE A 190 0.46 8.57 7.18
CA ILE A 190 0.16 10.00 7.40
C ILE A 190 1.46 10.79 7.43
N GLY A 191 1.52 11.82 6.57
CA GLY A 191 2.64 12.73 6.54
C GLY A 191 2.71 13.68 7.74
N GLN A 192 3.85 14.35 7.85
CA GLN A 192 4.01 15.47 8.78
C GLN A 192 3.63 16.79 8.10
N TRP A 193 3.26 17.78 8.91
CA TRP A 193 2.92 19.12 8.47
C TRP A 193 4.17 19.91 8.06
N GLY A 194 3.99 20.87 7.17
CA GLY A 194 5.03 21.84 6.79
C GLY A 194 6.19 21.22 6.00
N LYS A 195 6.00 20.05 5.39
CA LYS A 195 7.04 19.42 4.57
C LYS A 195 7.26 20.18 3.27
N PRO A 196 8.51 20.33 2.82
CA PRO A 196 8.78 20.82 1.47
C PRO A 196 8.13 19.90 0.43
N LEU A 197 7.48 20.48 -0.58
CA LEU A 197 6.87 19.79 -1.75
C LEU A 197 5.54 19.06 -1.50
N LEU A 198 5.21 18.72 -0.26
CA LEU A 198 3.96 18.03 0.09
C LEU A 198 2.97 19.00 0.71
N ARG A 199 1.67 18.72 0.51
CA ARG A 199 0.62 19.42 1.24
C ARG A 199 0.46 18.79 2.61
N ASP A 200 -0.03 19.57 3.57
CA ASP A 200 -0.39 19.04 4.87
C ASP A 200 -1.51 17.98 4.73
N PRO A 201 -1.50 16.93 5.58
CA PRO A 201 -2.56 15.94 5.60
C PRO A 201 -3.92 16.60 5.85
N SER A 202 -4.93 16.11 5.14
CA SER A 202 -6.32 16.54 5.32
C SER A 202 -6.84 16.14 6.71
N VAL A 203 -7.77 16.92 7.25
CA VAL A 203 -8.36 16.71 8.58
C VAL A 203 -9.82 16.30 8.48
N PHE A 204 -10.26 15.40 9.36
CA PHE A 204 -11.63 14.91 9.42
C PHE A 204 -12.26 15.35 10.74
N SER A 205 -13.48 15.90 10.69
CA SER A 205 -14.22 16.33 11.89
C SER A 205 -15.08 15.21 12.49
N GLN A 206 -15.34 14.15 11.75
CA GLN A 206 -16.21 13.05 12.17
C GLN A 206 -15.88 11.78 11.38
N ALA A 207 -15.81 10.65 12.07
CA ALA A 207 -15.81 9.30 11.51
C ALA A 207 -16.42 8.34 12.56
N ASP A 208 -17.08 7.28 12.10
CA ASP A 208 -17.58 6.23 13.00
C ASP A 208 -16.50 5.17 13.25
N VAL A 209 -15.61 4.96 12.27
CA VAL A 209 -14.46 4.05 12.36
C VAL A 209 -13.24 4.73 11.76
N VAL A 210 -12.11 4.68 12.47
CA VAL A 210 -10.81 5.12 11.95
C VAL A 210 -9.86 3.94 11.98
N VAL A 211 -9.32 3.59 10.82
CA VAL A 211 -8.20 2.66 10.66
C VAL A 211 -6.98 3.51 10.35
N MET A 212 -6.13 3.69 11.36
CA MET A 212 -4.95 4.53 11.24
C MET A 212 -3.66 3.75 11.39
N GLU A 213 -2.62 4.21 10.71
CA GLU A 213 -1.26 3.76 10.96
C GLU A 213 -0.80 4.08 12.39
N SER A 214 0.27 3.44 12.81
CA SER A 214 0.83 3.63 14.15
C SER A 214 2.35 3.45 14.16
N THR A 215 3.01 3.81 13.05
CA THR A 215 4.44 3.54 12.81
C THR A 215 5.33 4.10 13.93
N TYR A 216 4.98 5.29 14.42
CA TYR A 216 5.66 5.98 15.50
C TYR A 216 4.79 6.13 16.76
N GLY A 217 3.79 5.25 16.95
CA GLY A 217 2.84 5.34 18.06
C GLY A 217 3.47 5.18 19.45
N ASP A 218 4.74 4.77 19.53
CA ASP A 218 5.49 4.57 20.78
C ASP A 218 6.39 5.75 21.18
N ARG A 219 6.47 6.81 20.37
CA ARG A 219 7.37 7.94 20.60
C ARG A 219 6.78 9.27 20.13
N ASN A 220 7.22 10.35 20.76
CA ASN A 220 6.98 11.69 20.23
C ASN A 220 8.06 12.02 19.19
N HIS A 221 7.67 12.72 18.13
CA HIS A 221 8.65 13.31 17.23
C HIS A 221 9.36 14.46 17.95
N GLU A 222 10.68 14.46 17.90
CA GLU A 222 11.48 15.62 18.29
C GLU A 222 11.24 16.76 17.29
N ASP A 223 11.42 18.01 17.73
CA ASP A 223 11.29 19.17 16.85
C ASP A 223 12.22 18.99 15.63
N PRO A 224 11.69 18.95 14.40
CA PRO A 224 12.50 18.77 13.21
C PRO A 224 13.52 19.89 12.96
N GLY A 225 13.46 20.99 13.74
CA GLY A 225 14.20 22.23 13.55
C GLY A 225 15.70 22.10 13.22
N GLN A 226 16.38 21.03 13.65
CA GLN A 226 17.81 20.82 13.37
C GLN A 226 18.12 19.69 12.39
N ALA A 227 17.14 18.98 11.83
CA ALA A 227 17.42 17.82 10.97
C ALA A 227 18.23 18.21 9.71
N GLU A 228 17.91 19.35 9.11
CA GLU A 228 18.64 19.89 7.96
C GLU A 228 20.06 20.33 8.33
N ASP A 229 20.21 21.02 9.47
CA ASP A 229 21.52 21.47 9.97
C ASP A 229 22.42 20.27 10.34
N LEU A 230 21.87 19.26 11.01
CA LEU A 230 22.57 18.03 11.35
C LEU A 230 23.02 17.28 10.10
N LEU A 231 22.14 17.18 9.08
CA LEU A 231 22.49 16.57 7.81
C LEU A 231 23.61 17.34 7.11
N ALA A 232 23.51 18.68 7.06
CA ALA A 232 24.53 19.53 6.48
C ALA A 232 25.89 19.36 7.18
N GLN A 233 25.90 19.34 8.52
CA GLN A 233 27.10 19.10 9.31
C GLN A 233 27.74 17.75 8.97
N VAL A 234 26.97 16.66 8.97
CA VAL A 234 27.48 15.32 8.66
C VAL A 234 28.09 15.25 7.25
N ILE A 235 27.47 15.91 6.27
CA ILE A 235 27.99 15.97 4.90
C ILE A 235 29.34 16.72 4.87
N LEU A 236 29.40 17.91 5.47
CA LEU A 236 30.62 18.74 5.47
C LEU A 236 31.78 18.04 6.19
N GLU A 237 31.54 17.49 7.39
CA GLU A 237 32.56 16.75 8.14
C GLU A 237 33.08 15.51 7.39
N THR A 238 32.22 14.87 6.58
CA THR A 238 32.61 13.70 5.78
C THR A 238 33.45 14.10 4.58
N VAL A 239 33.15 15.24 3.94
CA VAL A 239 33.90 15.75 2.78
C VAL A 239 35.29 16.27 3.19
N GLU A 240 35.44 16.78 4.42
CA GLU A 240 36.71 17.29 4.94
C GLU A 240 37.71 16.19 5.36
N ARG A 241 37.29 14.93 5.47
CA ARG A 241 38.12 13.77 5.85
C ARG A 241 38.76 13.09 4.65
#